data_AF-A0A819P615-F1
#
_entry.id   AF-A0A819P615-F1
#
_cell.length_a   1.000
_cell.length_b   1.000
_cell.length_c   1.000
_cell.angle_alpha   90.00
_cell.angle_beta   90.00
_cell.angle_gamma   90.00
#
_symmetry.space_group_name_H-M   'P 1'
#
loop_
_entity.id
_entity.type
_entity.pdbx_description
1 polymer ?
#
loop_
_entity_poly.entity_id
_entity_poly.type
_entity_poly.pdbx_seq_one_letter_code
_entity_poly.pdbx_strand_id
1 'polypeptide(L)'
;MTYLKIYFPNGSFHTLRYTSSTTIADLIRIALKGRLSSCDLVYFLSFALRVTYVGQEQQIVLSSINKNNIVNKWVHSNMTMEKVQILYGIADELKFELRLRYFPPSIDEFVHDKSTFGFLYEQLRIDYMRLKSDYIPMNDAIELGSLEIYKLFKDLNSTTLEKKINMDYLENELGLRTFFPQSLIDSYKSRNLRKYIKTYLKKYESLTEEECIKRFCFLLKNVWNWEQEIFTCNLGV
;
A
#
# COMPACT_ATOMS: atom_id res chain seq x y z
N MET A 1 19.78 -20.18 -14.53
CA MET A 1 19.37 -19.71 -13.18
C MET A 1 18.72 -18.35 -13.37
N THR A 2 17.47 -18.19 -12.97
CA THR A 2 16.65 -17.02 -13.34
C THR A 2 16.37 -16.15 -12.11
N TYR A 3 16.18 -14.86 -12.34
CA TYR A 3 15.93 -13.87 -11.29
C TYR A 3 14.54 -13.26 -11.48
N LEU A 4 13.88 -12.92 -10.38
CA LEU A 4 12.55 -12.31 -10.37
C LEU A 4 12.56 -11.09 -9.45
N LYS A 5 11.95 -9.98 -9.87
CA LYS A 5 11.74 -8.82 -9.02
C LYS A 5 10.37 -8.91 -8.35
N ILE A 6 10.36 -8.89 -7.02
CA ILE A 6 9.14 -8.76 -6.22
C ILE A 6 9.07 -7.34 -5.68
N TYR A 7 8.04 -6.63 -6.09
CA TYR A 7 7.80 -5.23 -5.75
C TYR A 7 6.97 -5.12 -4.47
N PHE A 8 7.39 -4.19 -3.61
CA PHE A 8 6.69 -3.80 -2.39
C PHE A 8 5.79 -2.59 -2.70
N PRO A 9 4.82 -2.25 -1.82
CA PRO A 9 3.90 -1.15 -2.07
C PRO A 9 4.59 0.18 -2.40
N ASN A 10 5.68 0.52 -1.72
CA ASN A 10 6.48 1.73 -1.95
C ASN A 10 7.29 1.77 -3.25
N GLY A 11 7.15 0.77 -4.11
CA GLY A 11 7.86 0.69 -5.38
C GLY A 11 9.29 0.15 -5.26
N SER A 12 9.81 -0.05 -4.04
CA SER A 12 11.04 -0.81 -3.84
C SER A 12 10.82 -2.26 -4.27
N PHE A 13 11.90 -2.98 -4.57
CA PHE A 13 11.82 -4.38 -4.98
C PHE A 13 12.96 -5.20 -4.40
N HIS A 14 12.72 -6.50 -4.30
CA HIS A 14 13.72 -7.50 -3.98
C HIS A 14 13.90 -8.43 -5.17
N THR A 15 15.13 -8.56 -5.67
CA THR A 15 15.49 -9.50 -6.73
C THR A 15 15.80 -10.86 -6.12
N LEU A 16 14.97 -11.86 -6.42
CA LEU A 16 15.07 -13.22 -5.89
C LEU A 16 15.53 -14.20 -6.98
N ARG A 17 16.27 -15.22 -6.58
CA ARG A 17 16.58 -16.38 -7.42
C ARG A 17 15.43 -17.37 -7.37
N TYR A 18 15.09 -17.98 -8.50
CA TYR A 18 14.09 -19.04 -8.55
C TYR A 18 14.44 -20.13 -9.57
N THR A 19 13.80 -21.29 -9.39
CA THR A 19 13.78 -22.42 -10.32
C THR A 19 12.35 -22.68 -10.78
N SER A 20 12.16 -23.49 -11.82
CA SER A 20 10.84 -23.89 -12.32
C SER A 20 9.93 -24.48 -11.23
N SER A 21 10.52 -25.17 -10.24
CA SER A 21 9.82 -25.79 -9.11
C SER A 21 9.59 -24.86 -7.91
N THR A 22 10.19 -23.66 -7.87
CA THR A 22 9.97 -22.70 -6.78
C THR A 22 8.50 -22.28 -6.74
N THR A 23 7.87 -22.34 -5.57
CA THR A 23 6.46 -21.93 -5.42
C THR A 23 6.32 -20.43 -5.12
N ILE A 24 5.14 -19.88 -5.34
CA ILE A 24 4.81 -18.51 -4.92
C ILE A 24 4.97 -18.32 -3.40
N ALA A 25 4.60 -19.33 -2.59
CA ALA A 25 4.79 -19.28 -1.15
C ALA A 25 6.27 -19.15 -0.77
N ASP A 26 7.17 -19.86 -1.46
CA ASP A 26 8.62 -19.76 -1.23
C ASP A 26 9.14 -18.37 -1.58
N LEU A 27 8.70 -17.82 -2.71
CA LEU A 27 9.04 -16.47 -3.14
C LEU A 27 8.59 -15.41 -2.13
N ILE A 28 7.36 -15.50 -1.63
CA ILE A 28 6.84 -14.58 -0.59
C ILE A 28 7.68 -14.70 0.68
N ARG A 29 7.99 -15.94 1.13
CA ARG A 29 8.77 -16.17 2.35
C ARG A 29 10.17 -15.56 2.25
N ILE A 30 10.85 -15.75 1.11
CA ILE A 30 12.19 -15.18 0.88
C ILE A 30 12.11 -13.65 0.79
N ALA A 31 11.09 -13.10 0.11
CA ALA A 31 10.91 -11.65 0.00
C ALA A 31 10.77 -10.99 1.38
N LEU A 32 9.96 -11.60 2.26
CA LEU A 32 9.66 -11.10 3.60
C LEU A 32 10.85 -11.22 4.56
N LYS A 33 11.54 -12.38 4.58
CA LYS A 33 12.64 -12.66 5.52
C LYS A 33 13.85 -11.70 5.36
N GLY A 34 14.02 -11.15 4.16
CA GLY A 34 15.11 -10.20 3.86
C GLY A 34 14.77 -8.73 4.01
N ARG A 35 13.50 -8.38 4.29
CA ARG A 35 13.04 -6.97 4.23
C ARG A 35 12.09 -6.57 5.36
N LEU A 36 11.17 -7.43 5.75
CA LEU A 36 10.08 -7.09 6.67
C LEU A 36 10.28 -7.63 8.08
N SER A 37 10.86 -8.82 8.23
CA SER A 37 11.17 -9.43 9.53
C SER A 37 12.26 -10.49 9.38
N SER A 38 13.09 -10.65 10.41
CA SER A 38 14.07 -11.74 10.49
C SER A 38 13.46 -13.07 10.96
N CYS A 39 12.27 -13.01 11.57
CA CYS A 39 11.51 -14.15 12.08
C CYS A 39 10.29 -14.43 11.20
N ASP A 40 9.71 -15.63 11.35
CA ASP A 40 8.46 -15.96 10.69
C ASP A 40 7.34 -15.04 11.18
N LEU A 41 6.56 -14.51 10.23
CA LEU A 41 5.44 -13.63 10.51
C LEU A 41 4.22 -14.46 10.89
N VAL A 42 3.56 -14.09 11.98
CA VAL A 42 2.31 -14.72 12.43
C VAL A 42 1.27 -14.70 11.31
N TYR A 43 1.22 -13.59 10.57
CA TYR A 43 0.27 -13.37 9.47
C TYR A 43 0.86 -13.64 8.09
N PHE A 44 1.86 -14.52 7.96
CA PHE A 44 2.44 -14.90 6.66
C PHE A 44 1.39 -15.26 5.61
N LEU A 45 0.33 -15.99 6.00
CA LEU A 45 -0.74 -16.42 5.10
C LEU A 45 -1.64 -15.26 4.61
N SER A 46 -1.50 -14.07 5.18
CA SER A 46 -2.21 -12.86 4.73
C SER A 46 -1.61 -12.28 3.44
N PHE A 47 -0.37 -12.63 3.14
CA PHE A 47 0.37 -12.14 1.98
C PHE A 47 0.04 -12.94 0.71
N ALA A 48 -0.03 -12.24 -0.42
CA ALA A 48 -0.25 -12.80 -1.75
C ALA A 48 0.58 -12.05 -2.80
N LEU A 49 0.83 -12.70 -3.94
CA LEU A 49 1.39 -12.04 -5.11
C LEU A 49 0.31 -11.71 -6.13
N ARG A 50 0.35 -10.47 -6.59
CA ARG A 50 -0.41 -9.98 -7.73
C ARG A 50 0.53 -9.82 -8.91
N VAL A 51 0.19 -10.38 -10.07
CA VAL A 51 0.92 -10.14 -11.32
C VAL A 51 0.19 -9.12 -12.18
N THR A 52 0.97 -8.23 -12.79
CA THR A 52 0.49 -7.24 -13.75
C THR A 52 1.39 -7.21 -14.97
N TYR A 53 0.82 -7.10 -16.17
CA TYR A 53 1.61 -7.04 -17.40
C TYR A 53 2.32 -5.70 -17.57
N VAL A 54 3.60 -5.76 -17.96
CA VAL A 54 4.48 -4.60 -18.16
C VAL A 54 4.46 -4.21 -19.64
N GLY A 55 3.55 -3.31 -20.03
CA GLY A 55 3.51 -2.76 -21.39
C GLY A 55 2.14 -2.17 -21.77
N GLN A 56 2.11 -0.97 -22.37
CA GLN A 56 0.86 -0.29 -22.75
C GLN A 56 0.07 -1.07 -23.81
N GLU A 57 0.75 -1.66 -24.81
CA GLU A 57 0.08 -2.43 -25.88
C GLU A 57 -0.63 -3.68 -25.34
N GLN A 58 0.02 -4.43 -24.46
CA GLN A 58 -0.57 -5.62 -23.84
C GLN A 58 -1.72 -5.24 -22.88
N GLN A 59 -1.61 -4.11 -22.16
CA GLN A 59 -2.70 -3.59 -21.33
C GLN A 59 -3.91 -3.13 -22.17
N ILE A 60 -3.69 -2.51 -23.33
CA ILE A 60 -4.75 -2.07 -24.26
C ILE A 60 -5.42 -3.26 -24.95
N VAL A 61 -4.65 -4.24 -25.43
CA VAL A 61 -5.20 -5.45 -26.08
C VAL A 61 -6.03 -6.26 -25.09
N LEU A 62 -5.53 -6.47 -23.87
CA LEU A 62 -6.25 -7.23 -22.85
C LEU A 62 -7.49 -6.48 -22.34
N SER A 63 -7.42 -5.16 -22.13
CA SER A 63 -8.61 -4.36 -21.74
C SER A 63 -9.70 -4.31 -22.83
N SER A 64 -9.33 -4.48 -24.11
CA SER A 64 -10.28 -4.51 -25.23
C SER A 64 -11.02 -5.85 -25.35
N ILE A 65 -10.47 -6.95 -24.84
CA ILE A 65 -11.02 -8.31 -25.00
C ILE A 65 -11.89 -8.76 -23.81
N ASN A 66 -11.59 -8.35 -22.56
CA ASN A 66 -12.56 -8.43 -21.46
C ASN A 66 -12.65 -7.10 -20.71
N LYS A 67 -13.86 -6.54 -20.66
CA LYS A 67 -14.20 -5.31 -19.92
C LYS A 67 -14.08 -5.44 -18.39
N ASN A 68 -13.61 -6.58 -17.87
CA ASN A 68 -13.43 -6.85 -16.44
C ASN A 68 -11.94 -7.08 -16.12
N ASN A 69 -11.26 -6.03 -15.64
CA ASN A 69 -10.08 -6.10 -14.76
C ASN A 69 -8.96 -7.12 -15.12
N ILE A 70 -8.52 -7.21 -16.39
CA ILE A 70 -7.46 -8.18 -16.77
C ILE A 70 -6.05 -7.76 -16.31
N VAL A 71 -5.81 -6.48 -15.98
CA VAL A 71 -4.44 -5.99 -15.70
C VAL A 71 -3.85 -6.57 -14.40
N ASN A 72 -4.68 -7.05 -13.49
CA ASN A 72 -4.27 -7.53 -12.17
C ASN A 72 -4.73 -8.97 -11.94
N LYS A 73 -3.82 -9.94 -11.84
CA LYS A 73 -4.15 -11.34 -11.53
C LYS A 73 -3.49 -11.77 -10.23
N TRP A 74 -4.27 -12.36 -9.33
CA TRP A 74 -3.74 -12.97 -8.11
C TRP A 74 -3.20 -14.37 -8.41
N VAL A 75 -1.99 -14.64 -7.93
CA VAL A 75 -1.35 -15.94 -8.14
C VAL A 75 -1.44 -16.77 -6.87
N HIS A 76 -1.91 -18.00 -7.00
CA HIS A 76 -2.08 -18.91 -5.87
C HIS A 76 -0.73 -19.30 -5.25
N SER A 77 -0.65 -19.35 -3.92
CA SER A 77 0.58 -19.61 -3.15
C SER A 77 1.28 -20.93 -3.50
N ASN A 78 0.50 -21.98 -3.77
CA ASN A 78 1.02 -23.30 -4.15
C ASN A 78 1.42 -23.43 -5.63
N MET A 79 1.26 -22.38 -6.44
CA MET A 79 1.63 -22.44 -7.85
C MET A 79 3.16 -22.37 -8.00
N THR A 80 3.73 -23.21 -8.85
CA THR A 80 5.16 -23.17 -9.22
C THR A 80 5.42 -22.11 -10.28
N MET A 81 6.64 -21.60 -10.36
CA MET A 81 7.01 -20.63 -11.39
C MET A 81 6.87 -21.19 -12.82
N GLU A 82 7.05 -22.49 -13.03
CA GLU A 82 6.71 -23.15 -14.29
C GLU A 82 5.24 -22.94 -14.65
N LYS A 83 4.33 -23.22 -13.71
CA LYS A 83 2.90 -23.07 -13.95
C LYS A 83 2.50 -21.60 -14.11
N VAL A 84 3.15 -20.69 -13.41
CA VAL A 84 2.97 -19.24 -13.62
C VAL A 84 3.35 -18.85 -15.04
N GLN A 85 4.50 -19.31 -15.54
CA GLN A 85 4.96 -19.00 -16.89
C GLN A 85 4.03 -19.54 -17.97
N ILE A 86 3.50 -20.76 -17.76
CA ILE A 86 2.52 -21.37 -18.68
C ILE A 86 1.21 -20.57 -18.72
N LEU A 87 0.72 -20.10 -17.57
CA LEU A 87 -0.60 -19.46 -17.48
C LEU A 87 -0.59 -17.96 -17.79
N TYR A 88 0.47 -17.26 -17.42
CA TYR A 88 0.54 -15.80 -17.47
C TYR A 88 1.57 -15.27 -18.45
N GLY A 89 2.49 -16.09 -18.95
CA GLY A 89 3.55 -15.69 -19.89
C GLY A 89 4.93 -15.52 -19.22
N ILE A 90 5.87 -14.94 -19.97
CA ILE A 90 7.27 -14.85 -19.55
C ILE A 90 7.38 -13.93 -18.33
N ALA A 91 8.12 -14.36 -17.31
CA ALA A 91 8.24 -13.64 -16.04
C ALA A 91 8.77 -12.20 -16.19
N ASP A 92 9.60 -11.92 -17.21
CA ASP A 92 10.16 -10.59 -17.47
C ASP A 92 9.12 -9.58 -17.99
N GLU A 93 8.01 -10.07 -18.55
CA GLU A 93 6.86 -9.25 -18.97
C GLU A 93 5.86 -9.02 -17.83
N LEU A 94 6.09 -9.63 -16.67
CA LEU A 94 5.21 -9.58 -15.51
C LEU A 94 5.87 -8.81 -14.38
N LYS A 95 5.11 -7.89 -13.79
CA LYS A 95 5.45 -7.26 -12.52
C LYS A 95 4.75 -8.02 -11.40
N PHE A 96 5.56 -8.57 -10.49
CA PHE A 96 5.07 -9.27 -9.30
C PHE A 96 5.02 -8.30 -8.12
N GLU A 97 3.83 -8.00 -7.65
CA GLU A 97 3.59 -7.11 -6.52
C GLU A 97 3.19 -7.92 -5.30
N LEU A 98 4.00 -7.84 -4.23
CA LEU A 98 3.67 -8.38 -2.94
C LEU A 98 2.63 -7.51 -2.26
N ARG A 99 1.58 -8.13 -1.77
CA ARG A 99 0.44 -7.44 -1.16
C ARG A 99 -0.13 -8.22 0.00
N LEU A 100 -0.74 -7.50 0.92
CA LEU A 100 -1.62 -8.10 1.91
C LEU A 100 -3.02 -8.19 1.29
N ARG A 101 -3.60 -9.40 1.30
CA ARG A 101 -4.89 -9.68 0.64
C ARG A 101 -5.89 -10.37 1.56
N TYR A 102 -5.42 -11.35 2.33
CA TYR A 102 -6.30 -12.12 3.21
C TYR A 102 -6.22 -11.53 4.61
N PHE A 103 -7.29 -10.88 5.05
CA PHE A 103 -7.33 -10.22 6.34
C PHE A 103 -7.85 -11.16 7.43
N PRO A 104 -7.35 -11.04 8.68
CA PRO A 104 -8.03 -11.58 9.84
C PRO A 104 -9.39 -10.90 10.04
N PRO A 105 -10.27 -11.46 10.89
CA PRO A 105 -11.58 -10.87 11.20
C PRO A 105 -11.50 -9.42 11.69
N SER A 106 -10.48 -9.08 12.47
CA SER A 106 -10.22 -7.69 12.89
C SER A 106 -8.80 -7.25 12.54
N ILE A 107 -8.69 -6.02 12.05
CA ILE A 107 -7.40 -5.37 11.76
C ILE A 107 -6.58 -5.13 13.04
N ASP A 108 -7.23 -5.07 14.19
CA ASP A 108 -6.58 -4.93 15.49
C ASP A 108 -5.70 -6.16 15.83
N GLU A 109 -5.96 -7.30 15.20
CA GLU A 109 -5.14 -8.50 15.37
C GLU A 109 -3.72 -8.31 14.83
N PHE A 110 -3.52 -7.42 13.85
CA PHE A 110 -2.19 -7.08 13.32
C PHE A 110 -1.31 -6.31 14.31
N VAL A 111 -1.87 -5.76 15.38
CA VAL A 111 -1.10 -4.99 16.39
C VAL A 111 0.01 -5.82 17.02
N HIS A 112 -0.22 -7.13 17.16
CA HIS A 112 0.77 -8.05 17.71
C HIS A 112 1.90 -8.40 16.72
N ASP A 113 1.76 -8.00 15.46
CA ASP A 113 2.74 -8.14 14.39
C ASP A 113 2.97 -6.79 13.69
N LYS A 114 3.75 -5.92 14.35
CA LYS A 114 4.05 -4.55 13.89
C LYS A 114 4.57 -4.50 12.45
N SER A 115 5.35 -5.49 12.05
CA SER A 115 5.88 -5.63 10.69
C SER A 115 4.77 -5.79 9.67
N THR A 116 3.83 -6.71 9.91
CA THR A 116 2.66 -6.88 9.03
C THR A 116 1.74 -5.66 9.06
N PHE A 117 1.52 -5.05 10.24
CA PHE A 117 0.67 -3.87 10.35
C PHE A 117 1.23 -2.66 9.61
N GLY A 118 2.54 -2.43 9.72
CA GLY A 118 3.24 -1.38 8.97
C GLY A 118 3.20 -1.63 7.47
N PHE A 119 3.30 -2.88 7.02
CA PHE A 119 3.14 -3.23 5.60
C PHE A 119 1.73 -2.89 5.10
N LEU A 120 0.68 -3.26 5.86
CA LEU A 120 -0.70 -2.94 5.51
C LEU A 120 -0.90 -1.43 5.44
N TYR A 121 -0.39 -0.69 6.41
CA TYR A 121 -0.43 0.77 6.41
C TYR A 121 0.16 1.37 5.13
N GLU A 122 1.38 0.95 4.77
CA GLU A 122 2.06 1.45 3.59
C GLU A 122 1.29 1.11 2.30
N GLN A 123 0.74 -0.10 2.21
CA GLN A 123 -0.14 -0.52 1.12
C GLN A 123 -1.36 0.39 0.99
N LEU A 124 -2.10 0.60 2.08
CA LEU A 124 -3.31 1.41 2.08
C LEU A 124 -3.02 2.88 1.78
N ARG A 125 -1.96 3.45 2.36
CA ARG A 125 -1.54 4.83 2.11
C ARG A 125 -1.28 5.07 0.63
N ILE A 126 -0.54 4.17 -0.01
CA ILE A 126 -0.14 4.30 -1.41
C ILE A 126 -1.34 4.12 -2.34
N ASP A 127 -2.18 3.13 -2.08
CA ASP A 127 -3.37 2.91 -2.89
C ASP A 127 -4.40 4.02 -2.72
N TYR A 128 -4.57 4.55 -1.49
CA TYR A 128 -5.38 5.73 -1.22
C TYR A 128 -4.91 6.91 -2.07
N MET A 129 -3.62 7.27 -1.97
CA MET A 129 -3.06 8.40 -2.70
C MET A 129 -3.21 8.23 -4.21
N ARG A 130 -3.03 7.02 -4.74
CA ARG A 130 -3.10 6.73 -6.18
C ARG A 130 -4.53 6.66 -6.74
N LEU A 131 -5.48 6.09 -5.98
CA LEU A 131 -6.77 5.65 -6.52
C LEU A 131 -7.98 6.40 -5.96
N LYS A 132 -7.84 7.05 -4.79
CA LYS A 132 -8.98 7.57 -4.02
C LYS A 132 -8.85 9.01 -3.56
N SER A 133 -7.65 9.52 -3.38
CA SER A 133 -7.40 10.85 -2.79
C SER A 133 -8.18 11.99 -3.48
N ASP A 134 -8.30 11.97 -4.81
CA ASP A 134 -9.06 12.97 -5.57
C ASP A 134 -10.60 12.82 -5.51
N TYR A 135 -11.11 11.72 -4.96
CA TYR A 135 -12.53 11.35 -5.01
C TYR A 135 -13.22 11.34 -3.63
N ILE A 136 -12.54 11.80 -2.58
CA ILE A 136 -13.09 11.87 -1.22
C ILE A 136 -13.32 13.33 -0.81
N PRO A 137 -14.17 13.59 0.20
CA PRO A 137 -14.34 14.95 0.72
C PRO A 137 -13.00 15.57 1.14
N MET A 138 -12.79 16.84 0.80
CA MET A 138 -11.52 17.54 1.06
C MET A 138 -11.15 17.54 2.55
N ASN A 139 -12.13 17.63 3.46
CA ASN A 139 -11.85 17.58 4.90
C ASN A 139 -11.27 16.24 5.35
N ASP A 140 -11.75 15.13 4.78
CA ASP A 140 -11.25 13.78 5.06
C ASP A 140 -9.84 13.59 4.48
N ALA A 141 -9.60 14.11 3.27
CA ALA A 141 -8.26 14.11 2.66
C ALA A 141 -7.25 14.95 3.47
N ILE A 142 -7.68 16.09 4.02
CA ILE A 142 -6.85 16.90 4.92
C ILE A 142 -6.55 16.14 6.22
N GLU A 143 -7.54 15.47 6.83
CA GLU A 143 -7.35 14.69 8.06
C GLU A 143 -6.38 13.52 7.83
N LEU A 144 -6.56 12.75 6.75
CA LEU A 144 -5.68 11.63 6.37
C LEU A 144 -4.25 12.09 6.08
N GLY A 145 -4.07 13.13 5.27
CA GLY A 145 -2.73 13.65 4.95
C GLY A 145 -2.04 14.29 6.15
N SER A 146 -2.79 14.96 7.03
CA SER A 146 -2.24 15.51 8.28
C SER A 146 -1.79 14.42 9.25
N LEU A 147 -2.51 13.30 9.30
CA LEU A 147 -2.12 12.14 10.12
C LEU A 147 -0.83 11.50 9.60
N GLU A 148 -0.65 11.39 8.29
CA GLU A 148 0.61 10.90 7.69
C GLU A 148 1.78 11.85 7.97
N ILE A 149 1.57 13.18 7.89
CA ILE A 149 2.59 14.16 8.29
C ILE A 149 2.98 13.93 9.76
N TYR A 150 2.00 13.81 10.65
CA TYR A 150 2.28 13.58 12.07
C TYR A 150 3.10 12.31 12.28
N LYS A 151 2.71 11.19 11.65
CA LYS A 151 3.44 9.92 11.73
C LYS A 151 4.89 10.08 11.25
N LEU A 152 5.09 10.65 10.06
CA LEU A 152 6.43 10.83 9.47
C LEU A 152 7.35 11.65 10.37
N PHE A 153 6.86 12.77 10.92
CA PHE A 153 7.69 13.61 11.79
C PHE A 153 7.90 13.01 13.17
N LYS A 154 6.97 12.19 13.68
CA LYS A 154 7.18 11.45 14.93
C LYS A 154 8.33 10.44 14.79
N ASP A 155 8.40 9.75 13.66
CA ASP A 155 9.47 8.79 13.35
C ASP A 155 10.84 9.51 13.20
N LEU A 156 10.85 10.74 12.66
CA LEU A 156 12.08 11.55 12.57
C LEU A 156 12.50 12.15 13.92
N ASN A 157 11.53 12.59 14.72
CA ASN A 157 11.77 13.27 16.00
C ASN A 157 12.01 12.31 17.16
N SER A 158 11.74 11.01 17.05
CA SER A 158 12.16 10.04 18.07
C SER A 158 13.68 10.00 18.29
N THR A 159 14.45 10.59 17.35
CA THR A 159 15.92 10.69 17.39
C THR A 159 16.43 12.06 17.87
N THR A 160 15.56 13.08 18.02
CA THR A 160 15.96 14.46 18.37
C THR A 160 14.91 15.15 19.25
N LEU A 161 15.32 15.80 20.35
CA LEU A 161 14.44 16.56 21.27
C LEU A 161 13.31 17.28 20.51
N GLU A 162 12.07 16.97 20.89
CA GLU A 162 10.78 17.34 20.28
C GLU A 162 10.76 18.73 19.62
N LYS A 163 11.10 18.81 18.33
CA LYS A 163 10.90 20.01 17.53
C LYS A 163 9.51 19.98 16.92
N LYS A 164 8.72 20.99 17.23
CA LYS A 164 7.43 21.27 16.59
C LYS A 164 7.58 21.22 15.07
N ILE A 165 6.64 20.54 14.38
CA ILE A 165 6.65 20.37 12.92
C ILE A 165 6.76 21.75 12.23
N ASN A 166 7.84 21.94 11.47
CA ASN A 166 8.07 23.16 10.72
C ASN A 166 7.31 23.10 9.39
N MET A 167 6.27 23.91 9.25
CA MET A 167 5.44 23.96 8.04
C MET A 167 6.20 24.45 6.80
N ASP A 168 7.20 25.32 6.97
CA ASP A 168 7.97 25.81 5.82
C ASP A 168 8.90 24.71 5.30
N TYR A 169 9.47 23.89 6.19
CA TYR A 169 10.23 22.70 5.80
C TYR A 169 9.33 21.66 5.11
N LEU A 170 8.14 21.40 5.66
CA LEU A 170 7.15 20.50 5.05
C LEU A 170 6.79 20.93 3.62
N GLU A 171 6.57 22.22 3.38
CA GLU A 171 6.14 22.73 2.08
C GLU A 171 7.29 22.80 1.06
N ASN A 172 8.48 23.25 1.49
CA ASN A 172 9.60 23.51 0.59
C ASN A 172 10.44 22.26 0.30
N GLU A 173 10.67 21.41 1.31
CA GLU A 173 11.61 20.28 1.20
C GLU A 173 10.87 18.96 0.91
N LEU A 174 9.77 18.68 1.61
CA LEU A 174 9.00 17.44 1.41
C LEU A 174 7.92 17.57 0.32
N GLY A 175 7.33 18.76 0.21
CA GLY A 175 6.24 19.06 -0.71
C GLY A 175 4.89 18.49 -0.27
N LEU A 176 3.85 19.32 -0.33
CA LEU A 176 2.49 18.92 0.08
C LEU A 176 1.88 17.80 -0.77
N ARG A 177 2.31 17.66 -2.03
CA ARG A 177 1.85 16.61 -2.95
C ARG A 177 2.14 15.18 -2.46
N THR A 178 3.07 15.05 -1.51
CA THR A 178 3.40 13.78 -0.86
C THR A 178 2.27 13.31 0.06
N PHE A 179 1.49 14.24 0.62
CA PHE A 179 0.47 13.98 1.63
C PHE A 179 -0.95 14.27 1.17
N PHE A 180 -1.10 15.12 0.15
CA PHE A 180 -2.39 15.61 -0.33
C PHE A 180 -2.46 15.52 -1.86
N PRO A 181 -3.65 15.27 -2.43
CA PRO A 181 -3.85 15.31 -3.88
C PRO A 181 -3.67 16.73 -4.42
N GLN A 182 -3.22 16.84 -5.67
CA GLN A 182 -2.97 18.14 -6.31
C GLN A 182 -4.23 19.00 -6.38
N SER A 183 -5.38 18.38 -6.67
CA SER A 183 -6.70 19.03 -6.71
C SER A 183 -7.03 19.77 -5.41
N LEU A 184 -6.66 19.21 -4.26
CA LEU A 184 -6.86 19.81 -2.95
C LEU A 184 -5.93 20.98 -2.70
N ILE A 185 -4.65 20.82 -3.05
CA ILE A 185 -3.63 21.87 -2.90
C ILE A 185 -4.05 23.11 -3.70
N ASP A 186 -4.54 22.92 -4.92
CA ASP A 186 -4.97 24.01 -5.80
C ASP A 186 -6.28 24.67 -5.33
N SER A 187 -7.14 23.91 -4.64
CA SER A 187 -8.44 24.40 -4.15
C SER A 187 -8.35 25.29 -2.91
N TYR A 188 -7.28 25.18 -2.11
CA TYR A 188 -7.11 25.96 -0.88
C TYR A 188 -6.06 27.05 -1.03
N LYS A 189 -6.38 28.25 -0.51
CA LYS A 189 -5.35 29.25 -0.21
C LYS A 189 -4.36 28.65 0.80
N SER A 190 -3.05 28.74 0.52
CA SER A 190 -1.97 28.19 1.37
C SER A 190 -2.16 28.49 2.86
N ARG A 191 -2.53 29.73 3.23
CA ARG A 191 -2.80 30.11 4.63
C ARG A 191 -3.90 29.26 5.30
N ASN A 192 -4.97 28.94 4.58
CA ASN A 192 -6.09 28.16 5.11
C ASN A 192 -5.70 26.70 5.26
N LEU A 193 -5.04 26.12 4.25
CA LEU A 193 -4.57 24.73 4.32
C LEU A 193 -3.59 24.54 5.47
N ARG A 194 -2.62 25.45 5.64
CA ARG A 194 -1.71 25.48 6.80
C ARG A 194 -2.46 25.49 8.13
N LYS A 195 -3.56 26.24 8.23
CA LYS A 195 -4.38 26.31 9.46
C LYS A 195 -5.05 24.97 9.76
N TYR A 196 -5.64 24.32 8.76
CA TYR A 196 -6.27 23.01 8.94
C TYR A 196 -5.25 21.93 9.32
N ILE A 197 -4.11 21.88 8.62
CA ILE A 197 -3.03 20.94 8.95
C ILE A 197 -2.58 21.11 10.39
N LYS A 198 -2.26 22.34 10.82
CA LYS A 198 -1.86 22.62 12.21
C LYS A 198 -2.92 22.21 13.24
N THR A 199 -4.20 22.33 12.90
CA THR A 199 -5.30 21.94 13.78
C THR A 199 -5.31 20.42 13.99
N TYR A 200 -5.17 19.64 12.91
CA TYR A 200 -5.09 18.18 13.01
C TYR A 200 -3.79 17.69 13.65
N LEU A 201 -2.65 18.33 13.37
CA LEU A 201 -1.38 17.99 14.03
C LEU A 201 -1.48 18.14 15.55
N LYS A 202 -2.14 19.19 16.04
CA LYS A 202 -2.42 19.37 17.47
C LYS A 202 -3.38 18.30 18.02
N LYS A 203 -4.41 17.94 17.25
CA LYS A 203 -5.37 16.87 17.61
C LYS A 203 -4.68 15.52 17.82
N TYR A 204 -3.60 15.26 17.08
CA TYR A 204 -2.91 13.96 17.09
C TYR A 204 -1.61 13.92 17.89
N GLU A 205 -1.27 15.00 18.59
CA GLU A 205 0.03 15.17 19.26
C GLU A 205 0.36 14.06 20.27
N SER A 206 -0.64 13.41 20.86
CA SER A 206 -0.47 12.31 21.82
C SER A 206 -0.52 10.90 21.22
N LEU A 207 -0.84 10.73 19.93
CA LEU A 207 -1.02 9.40 19.34
C LEU A 207 0.32 8.69 19.14
N THR A 208 0.45 7.47 19.62
CA THR A 208 1.55 6.55 19.28
C THR A 208 1.52 6.16 17.79
N GLU A 209 2.62 5.59 17.27
CA GLU A 209 2.68 5.14 15.89
C GLU A 209 1.55 4.13 15.57
N GLU A 210 1.32 3.18 16.47
CA GLU A 210 0.25 2.20 16.34
C GLU A 210 -1.13 2.86 16.28
N GLU A 211 -1.38 3.84 17.15
CA GLU A 211 -2.64 4.60 17.16
C GLU A 211 -2.80 5.43 15.89
N CYS A 212 -1.71 5.97 15.32
CA CYS A 212 -1.76 6.64 14.03
C CYS A 212 -2.20 5.67 12.91
N ILE A 213 -1.63 4.47 12.85
CA ILE A 213 -2.00 3.47 11.84
C ILE A 213 -3.47 3.05 12.02
N LYS A 214 -3.90 2.74 13.24
CA LYS A 214 -5.31 2.40 13.56
C LYS A 214 -6.25 3.52 13.13
N ARG A 215 -5.92 4.76 13.50
CA ARG A 215 -6.72 5.94 13.16
C ARG A 215 -6.80 6.14 11.64
N PHE A 216 -5.70 5.93 10.92
CA PHE A 216 -5.67 6.02 9.46
C PHE A 216 -6.59 4.97 8.83
N CYS A 217 -6.47 3.70 9.24
CA CYS A 217 -7.31 2.61 8.74
C CYS A 217 -8.79 2.88 8.99
N PHE A 218 -9.13 3.36 10.19
CA PHE A 218 -10.50 3.74 10.56
C PHE A 218 -11.05 4.88 9.68
N LEU A 219 -10.30 5.96 9.51
CA LEU A 219 -10.71 7.10 8.68
C LEU A 219 -10.89 6.68 7.21
N LEU A 220 -9.94 5.90 6.68
CA LEU A 220 -9.97 5.46 5.30
C LEU A 220 -11.17 4.55 5.03
N LYS A 221 -11.56 3.71 5.99
CA LYS A 221 -12.73 2.82 5.88
C LYS A 221 -14.04 3.57 5.64
N ASN A 222 -14.17 4.79 6.18
CA ASN A 222 -15.38 5.61 6.01
C ASN A 222 -15.55 6.15 4.59
N VAL A 223 -14.46 6.24 3.83
CA VAL A 223 -14.45 6.79 2.46
C VAL A 223 -14.12 5.75 1.39
N TRP A 224 -13.61 4.59 1.79
CA TRP A 224 -13.24 3.50 0.89
C TRP A 224 -13.35 2.13 1.59
N ASN A 225 -14.14 1.21 1.02
CA ASN A 225 -14.20 -0.18 1.47
C ASN A 225 -12.96 -0.96 1.00
N TRP A 226 -11.84 -0.79 1.70
CA TRP A 226 -10.55 -1.41 1.35
C TRP A 226 -10.37 -2.83 1.91
N GLU A 227 -11.21 -3.25 2.86
CA GLU A 227 -11.16 -4.58 3.49
C GLU A 227 -11.75 -5.69 2.61
N GLN A 228 -12.46 -5.32 1.54
CA GLN A 228 -13.20 -6.25 0.68
C GLN A 228 -12.91 -6.03 -0.80
N GLU A 229 -12.79 -7.14 -1.55
CA GLU A 229 -12.81 -7.15 -3.01
C GLU A 229 -14.23 -7.48 -3.49
N ILE A 230 -14.80 -6.64 -4.37
CA ILE A 230 -16.14 -6.83 -4.92
C ILE A 230 -16.04 -7.32 -6.36
N PHE A 231 -16.76 -8.40 -6.67
CA PHE A 231 -16.80 -9.00 -8.01
C PHE A 231 -18.23 -9.06 -8.52
N THR A 232 -18.48 -8.43 -9.67
CA THR A 232 -19.74 -8.61 -10.40
C THR A 232 -19.73 -9.96 -11.08
N CYS A 233 -20.69 -10.82 -10.74
CA CYS A 233 -20.84 -12.14 -11.33
C CYS A 233 -22.33 -12.52 -11.46
N ASN A 234 -22.60 -13.52 -12.30
CA ASN A 234 -23.90 -14.16 -12.35
C ASN A 234 -23.83 -15.42 -11.49
N LEU A 235 -24.73 -15.53 -10.53
CA LEU A 235 -24.93 -16.77 -9.78
C LEU A 235 -25.91 -17.65 -10.57
N GLY A 236 -25.59 -18.93 -10.73
CA GLY A 236 -26.50 -19.88 -11.37
C GLY A 236 -27.78 -19.98 -10.55
N VAL A 237 -28.92 -19.78 -11.21
CA VAL A 237 -30.28 -19.96 -10.66
C VAL A 237 -30.73 -21.38 -10.94
#